data_AF-X0ZFG4-F1
#
_entry.id   AF-X0ZFG4-F1
#
_cell.length_a   1.000
_cell.length_b   1.000
_cell.length_c   1.000
_cell.angle_alpha   90.00
_cell.angle_beta   90.00
_cell.angle_gamma   90.00
#
_symmetry.space_group_name_H-M   'P 1'
#
loop_
_entity.id
_entity.type
_entity.pdbx_description
1 polymer ?
#
loop_
_entity_poly.entity_id
_entity_poly.type
_entity_poly.pdbx_seq_one_letter_code
_entity_poly.pdbx_strand_id
1 'polypeptide(L)'
;SDIKLPSQRAAEKIKKIIKERKQVAKMKTQETAFTGISAIFESQQRFAKSLSSITANPFSPIPYEQRTLEELQNNLKEVDQTYRDDDSYTLFELSSHKINISILNEGHTYIEDASIQLQIKKIEGLLVAEKVYVEPKNDINSLVNAHVPSYESMNYPEVNYTESSIVIYQTIGDVKHRLPINAFKVPIRIVFLDQLAGKVVEIKCKLFGKNLIEPLNEILRIKLISPIKSQ
;
A
#
# COMPACT_ATOMS: atom_id res chain seq x y z
N SER A 1 -12.18 -9.08 -1.92
CA SER A 1 -11.55 -9.50 -0.67
C SER A 1 -11.06 -8.26 0.05
N ASP A 2 -11.35 -8.07 1.34
CA ASP A 2 -10.69 -7.01 2.12
C ASP A 2 -9.17 -7.26 2.13
N ILE A 3 -8.40 -6.30 1.61
CA ILE A 3 -6.95 -6.38 1.52
C ILE A 3 -6.39 -6.39 2.94
N LYS A 4 -5.86 -7.55 3.37
CA LYS A 4 -5.27 -7.68 4.70
C LYS A 4 -3.86 -7.11 4.71
N LEU A 5 -3.70 -5.92 5.28
CA LEU A 5 -2.46 -5.16 5.30
C LEU A 5 -1.40 -5.76 6.26
N PRO A 6 -0.10 -5.59 5.98
CA PRO A 6 0.99 -5.97 6.88
C PRO A 6 0.81 -5.50 8.34
N SER A 7 0.44 -4.24 8.57
CA SER A 7 0.15 -3.69 9.90
C SER A 7 -0.93 -4.49 10.65
N GLN A 8 -2.01 -4.84 9.96
CA GLN A 8 -3.12 -5.62 10.52
C GLN A 8 -2.67 -7.02 10.92
N ARG A 9 -1.87 -7.68 10.07
CA ARG A 9 -1.28 -9.01 10.37
C ARG A 9 -0.37 -8.92 11.59
N ALA A 10 0.47 -7.89 11.67
CA ALA A 10 1.36 -7.66 12.80
C ALA A 10 0.58 -7.37 14.09
N ALA A 11 -0.43 -6.50 14.03
CA ALA A 11 -1.28 -6.16 15.15
C ALA A 11 -2.03 -7.39 15.70
N GLU A 12 -2.61 -8.23 14.82
CA GLU A 12 -3.24 -9.49 15.22
C GLU A 12 -2.26 -10.44 15.92
N LYS A 13 -1.04 -10.56 15.37
CA LYS A 13 0.03 -11.38 15.95
C LYS A 13 0.41 -10.89 17.35
N ILE A 14 0.63 -9.59 17.51
CA ILE A 14 0.94 -8.96 18.81
C ILE A 14 -0.20 -9.19 19.81
N LYS A 15 -1.46 -8.92 19.40
CA LYS A 15 -2.65 -9.14 20.24
C LYS A 15 -2.76 -10.59 20.70
N LYS A 16 -2.49 -11.55 19.81
CA LYS A 16 -2.50 -12.99 20.14
C LYS A 16 -1.45 -13.31 21.22
N ILE A 17 -0.21 -12.85 21.06
CA ILE A 17 0.87 -13.08 22.03
C ILE A 17 0.52 -12.47 23.39
N ILE A 18 -0.02 -11.24 23.42
CA ILE A 18 -0.45 -10.59 24.67
C ILE A 18 -1.55 -11.41 25.36
N LYS A 19 -2.54 -11.90 24.60
CA LYS A 19 -3.65 -12.70 25.14
C LYS A 19 -3.16 -14.00 25.76
N GLU A 20 -2.30 -14.74 25.05
CA GLU A 20 -1.72 -16.02 25.53
C GLU A 20 -0.93 -15.80 26.83
N ARG A 21 -0.08 -14.77 26.88
CA ARG A 21 0.71 -14.46 28.09
C ARG A 21 -0.15 -14.04 29.29
N LYS A 22 -1.23 -13.28 29.05
CA LYS A 22 -2.19 -12.92 30.11
C LYS A 22 -2.94 -14.15 30.63
N GLN A 23 -3.27 -15.11 29.77
CA GLN A 23 -3.92 -16.37 30.18
C GLN A 23 -2.98 -17.24 31.03
N VAL A 24 -1.73 -17.40 30.61
CA VAL A 24 -0.71 -18.13 31.39
C VAL A 24 -0.48 -17.48 32.75
N ALA A 25 -0.41 -16.15 32.83
CA ALA A 25 -0.28 -15.44 34.10
C ALA A 25 -1.50 -15.69 35.02
N LYS A 26 -2.72 -15.66 34.48
CA LYS A 26 -3.94 -15.95 35.24
C LYS A 26 -3.99 -17.39 35.75
N MET A 27 -3.59 -18.37 34.93
CA MET A 27 -3.51 -19.79 35.35
C MET A 27 -2.46 -20.00 36.45
N LYS A 28 -1.29 -19.35 36.33
CA LYS A 28 -0.25 -19.37 37.38
C LYS A 28 -0.72 -18.78 38.71
N THR A 29 -1.62 -17.79 38.68
CA THR A 29 -2.17 -17.18 39.90
C THR A 29 -3.21 -18.09 40.59
N GLN A 30 -3.81 -19.05 39.85
CA GLN A 30 -4.69 -20.08 40.40
C GLN A 30 -3.91 -21.32 40.87
N GLU A 31 -2.79 -21.66 40.24
CA GLU A 31 -1.92 -22.79 40.62
C GLU A 31 -0.95 -22.48 41.78
N THR A 32 -0.76 -21.22 42.16
CA THR A 32 0.05 -20.83 43.34
C THR A 32 -0.53 -21.29 44.70
N ALA A 33 -1.61 -22.08 44.71
CA ALA A 33 -2.02 -22.89 45.86
C ALA A 33 -1.29 -24.24 45.96
N PHE A 34 -0.46 -24.64 44.99
CA PHE A 34 0.39 -25.83 45.05
C PHE A 34 1.86 -25.48 44.72
N THR A 35 2.62 -25.24 45.77
CA THR A 35 4.05 -24.88 45.77
C THR A 35 4.93 -25.99 45.20
N GLY A 36 5.66 -25.70 44.11
CA GLY A 36 6.77 -26.54 43.64
C GLY A 36 7.27 -26.27 42.21
N ILE A 37 6.40 -25.80 41.30
CA ILE A 37 6.72 -25.73 39.85
C ILE A 37 7.30 -24.37 39.42
N SER A 38 7.12 -23.31 40.21
CA SER A 38 7.50 -21.93 39.81
C SER A 38 9.01 -21.75 39.58
N ALA A 39 9.85 -22.45 40.34
CA ALA A 39 11.32 -22.36 40.23
C ALA A 39 11.89 -22.98 38.95
N ILE A 40 11.22 -24.00 38.39
CA ILE A 40 11.67 -24.69 37.16
C ILE A 40 11.29 -23.87 35.91
N PHE A 41 10.22 -23.08 35.98
CA PHE A 41 9.79 -22.26 34.86
C PHE A 41 10.57 -20.94 34.74
N GLU A 42 10.94 -20.33 35.88
CA GLU A 42 11.81 -19.14 35.89
C GLU A 42 13.22 -19.45 35.37
N SER A 43 13.75 -20.64 35.65
CA SER A 43 15.03 -21.08 35.11
C SER A 43 14.99 -21.31 33.59
N GLN A 44 13.88 -21.85 33.05
CA GLN A 44 13.68 -21.97 31.59
C GLN A 44 13.54 -20.61 30.90
N GLN A 45 12.86 -19.64 31.51
CA GLN A 45 12.77 -18.27 30.97
C GLN A 45 14.13 -17.56 30.97
N ARG A 46 14.96 -17.77 32.00
CA ARG A 46 16.34 -17.26 32.05
C ARG A 46 17.23 -17.96 31.03
N PHE A 47 17.04 -19.26 30.81
CA PHE A 47 17.79 -20.03 29.82
C PHE A 47 17.44 -19.62 28.37
N ALA A 48 16.16 -19.39 28.08
CA ALA A 48 15.72 -18.88 26.79
C ALA A 48 16.30 -17.48 26.50
N LYS A 49 16.34 -16.58 27.51
CA LYS A 49 17.03 -15.28 27.41
C LYS A 49 18.54 -15.42 27.18
N SER A 50 19.17 -16.40 27.82
CA SER A 50 20.61 -16.68 27.70
C SER A 50 20.99 -17.27 26.34
N LEU A 51 20.08 -18.01 25.67
CA LEU A 51 20.34 -18.58 24.35
C LEU A 51 20.08 -17.56 23.22
N SER A 52 19.11 -16.66 23.40
CA SER A 52 18.87 -15.56 22.46
C SER A 52 20.01 -14.55 22.42
N SER A 53 20.75 -14.35 23.52
CA SER A 53 21.93 -13.46 23.55
C SER A 53 23.17 -14.05 22.87
N ILE A 54 23.19 -15.36 22.59
CA ILE A 54 24.35 -16.05 21.99
C ILE A 54 24.19 -16.19 20.46
N THR A 55 22.97 -16.04 19.93
CA THR A 55 22.67 -16.26 18.50
C THR A 55 22.10 -15.04 17.78
N ALA A 56 21.79 -13.95 18.48
CA ALA A 56 21.29 -12.74 17.86
C ALA A 56 22.44 -11.94 17.23
N ASN A 57 22.42 -11.84 15.90
CA ASN A 57 23.07 -10.73 15.21
C ASN A 57 22.55 -9.43 15.87
N PRO A 58 23.40 -8.58 16.48
CA PRO A 58 22.96 -7.42 17.27
C PRO A 58 22.17 -6.38 16.46
N PHE A 59 22.07 -6.57 15.14
CA PHE A 59 21.34 -5.72 14.21
C PHE A 59 20.04 -6.34 13.67
N SER A 60 19.66 -7.56 14.10
CA SER A 60 18.38 -8.16 13.70
C SER A 60 17.26 -7.80 14.68
N PRO A 61 16.10 -7.31 14.20
CA PRO A 61 15.01 -6.93 15.08
C PRO A 61 14.51 -8.14 15.88
N ILE A 62 14.39 -7.96 17.20
CA ILE A 62 13.94 -9.00 18.13
C ILE A 62 12.52 -9.43 17.74
N PRO A 63 12.25 -10.74 17.50
CA PRO A 63 10.90 -11.23 17.21
C PRO A 63 9.89 -10.89 18.31
N TYR A 64 8.62 -10.66 17.94
CA TYR A 64 7.57 -10.30 18.91
C TYR A 64 7.43 -11.34 20.05
N GLU A 65 7.68 -12.61 19.76
CA GLU A 65 7.63 -13.72 20.71
C GLU A 65 8.61 -13.55 21.87
N GLN A 66 9.70 -12.79 21.67
CA GLN A 66 10.77 -12.57 22.63
C GLN A 66 10.67 -11.21 23.35
N ARG A 67 9.81 -10.31 22.88
CA ARG A 67 9.61 -8.97 23.49
C ARG A 67 8.85 -9.04 24.81
N THR A 68 8.96 -8.03 25.67
CA THR A 68 8.20 -7.91 26.93
C THR A 68 6.72 -7.53 26.68
N LEU A 69 5.85 -7.63 27.69
CA LEU A 69 4.46 -7.19 27.55
C LEU A 69 4.33 -5.69 27.30
N GLU A 70 5.20 -4.88 27.90
CA GLU A 70 5.23 -3.44 27.72
C GLU A 70 5.70 -3.07 26.30
N GLU A 71 6.77 -3.69 25.82
CA GLU A 71 7.24 -3.55 24.44
C GLU A 71 6.15 -3.91 23.43
N LEU A 72 5.45 -5.03 23.63
CA LEU A 72 4.35 -5.44 22.76
C LEU A 72 3.18 -4.44 22.76
N GLN A 73 2.88 -3.81 23.89
CA GLN A 73 1.86 -2.76 23.96
C GLN A 73 2.29 -1.50 23.22
N ASN A 74 3.57 -1.10 23.34
CA ASN A 74 4.10 0.03 22.60
C ASN A 74 4.15 -0.27 21.10
N ASN A 75 4.58 -1.47 20.71
CA ASN A 75 4.53 -1.89 19.30
C ASN A 75 3.12 -1.88 18.74
N LEU A 76 2.10 -2.19 19.53
CA LEU A 76 0.71 -2.12 19.07
C LEU A 76 0.24 -0.67 18.85
N LYS A 77 0.76 0.30 19.62
CA LYS A 77 0.47 1.72 19.42
C LYS A 77 1.16 2.28 18.17
N GLU A 78 2.35 1.79 17.86
CA GLU A 78 3.19 2.27 16.76
C GLU A 78 3.08 1.42 15.49
N VAL A 79 2.22 0.39 15.48
CA VAL A 79 2.17 -0.61 14.41
C VAL A 79 1.88 0.03 13.04
N ASP A 80 0.94 0.96 12.99
CA ASP A 80 0.55 1.63 11.74
C ASP A 80 1.71 2.48 11.19
N GLN A 81 2.45 3.15 12.08
CA GLN A 81 3.62 3.94 11.68
C GLN A 81 4.80 3.06 11.28
N THR A 82 5.00 1.92 11.97
CA THR A 82 6.08 0.97 11.69
C THR A 82 5.92 0.32 10.32
N TYR A 83 4.69 -0.01 9.93
CA TYR A 83 4.37 -0.71 8.69
C TYR A 83 3.83 0.21 7.60
N ARG A 84 3.94 1.54 7.76
CA ARG A 84 3.34 2.51 6.83
C ARG A 84 3.76 2.29 5.37
N ASP A 85 5.04 2.05 5.15
CA ASP A 85 5.60 1.85 3.81
C ASP A 85 5.23 0.47 3.26
N ASP A 86 5.26 -0.59 4.09
CA ASP A 86 4.81 -1.95 3.74
C ASP A 86 3.33 -1.98 3.36
N ASP A 87 2.50 -1.27 4.13
CA ASP A 87 1.07 -1.14 3.88
C ASP A 87 0.83 -0.39 2.58
N SER A 88 1.52 0.72 2.36
CA SER A 88 1.39 1.51 1.13
C SER A 88 1.85 0.70 -0.09
N TYR A 89 2.95 -0.04 0.00
CA TYR A 89 3.41 -0.96 -1.04
C TYR A 89 2.39 -2.06 -1.32
N THR A 90 1.88 -2.73 -0.27
CA THR A 90 0.87 -3.78 -0.42
C THR A 90 -0.41 -3.24 -1.06
N LEU A 91 -0.85 -2.06 -0.63
CA LEU A 91 -2.08 -1.45 -1.09
C LEU A 91 -1.96 -0.97 -2.54
N PHE A 92 -0.93 -0.19 -2.86
CA PHE A 92 -0.82 0.52 -4.14
C PHE A 92 0.01 -0.20 -5.20
N GLU A 93 0.94 -1.08 -4.84
CA GLU A 93 1.75 -1.82 -5.83
C GLU A 93 1.20 -3.23 -6.04
N LEU A 94 0.89 -3.95 -4.96
CA LEU A 94 0.45 -5.35 -5.06
C LEU A 94 -1.05 -5.51 -5.33
N SER A 95 -1.88 -4.61 -4.78
CA SER A 95 -3.34 -4.77 -4.80
C SER A 95 -4.06 -3.82 -5.76
N SER A 96 -3.34 -2.91 -6.43
CA SER A 96 -3.96 -1.93 -7.33
C SER A 96 -4.15 -2.48 -8.74
N HIS A 97 -5.09 -1.87 -9.45
CA HIS A 97 -5.20 -1.98 -10.90
C HIS A 97 -4.27 -0.97 -11.54
N LYS A 98 -3.33 -1.46 -12.36
CA LYS A 98 -2.45 -0.64 -13.20
C LYS A 98 -3.20 -0.26 -14.48
N ILE A 99 -3.73 0.95 -14.54
CA ILE A 99 -4.62 1.41 -15.61
C ILE A 99 -3.89 2.41 -16.50
N ASN A 100 -4.09 2.31 -17.80
CA ASN A 100 -3.66 3.31 -18.76
C ASN A 100 -4.84 3.67 -19.68
N ILE A 101 -4.77 4.84 -20.31
CA ILE A 101 -5.75 5.32 -21.28
C ILE A 101 -5.07 5.40 -22.63
N SER A 102 -5.66 4.79 -23.64
CA SER A 102 -5.19 4.94 -25.01
C SER A 102 -5.94 6.08 -25.68
N ILE A 103 -5.21 6.94 -26.38
CA ILE A 103 -5.75 8.05 -27.17
C ILE A 103 -5.52 7.71 -28.64
N LEU A 104 -6.59 7.73 -29.42
CA LEU A 104 -6.55 7.62 -30.87
C LEU A 104 -7.06 8.92 -31.48
N ASN A 105 -6.17 9.66 -32.16
CA ASN A 105 -6.56 10.83 -32.92
C ASN A 105 -7.08 10.40 -34.29
N GLU A 106 -8.40 10.38 -34.46
CA GLU A 106 -9.07 10.05 -35.73
C GLU A 106 -9.06 11.21 -36.74
N GLY A 107 -8.58 12.38 -36.35
CA GLY A 107 -8.44 13.55 -37.21
C GLY A 107 -7.36 13.40 -38.28
N HIS A 108 -7.21 14.46 -39.08
CA HIS A 108 -6.22 14.52 -40.16
C HIS A 108 -4.96 15.30 -39.80
N THR A 109 -4.97 15.99 -38.65
CA THR A 109 -3.86 16.81 -38.14
C THR A 109 -3.38 16.26 -36.79
N TYR A 110 -2.12 16.50 -36.43
CA TYR A 110 -1.62 16.13 -35.11
C TYR A 110 -2.24 17.02 -34.04
N ILE A 111 -2.27 16.52 -32.81
CA ILE A 111 -2.46 17.38 -31.63
C ILE A 111 -1.05 17.66 -31.09
N GLU A 112 -0.62 18.91 -31.17
CA GLU A 112 0.72 19.33 -30.78
C GLU A 112 0.79 19.60 -29.27
N ASP A 113 1.89 19.19 -28.64
CA ASP A 113 2.17 19.41 -27.22
C ASP A 113 0.98 19.07 -26.31
N ALA A 114 0.47 17.85 -26.45
CA ALA A 114 -0.72 17.43 -25.75
C ALA A 114 -0.43 17.08 -24.28
N SER A 115 -1.42 17.34 -23.44
CA SER A 115 -1.46 16.88 -22.05
C SER A 115 -2.86 16.41 -21.70
N ILE A 116 -2.95 15.50 -20.73
CA ILE A 116 -4.23 14.94 -20.28
C ILE A 116 -4.42 15.20 -18.79
N GLN A 117 -5.65 15.53 -18.43
CA GLN A 117 -6.11 15.61 -17.06
C GLN A 117 -7.28 14.65 -16.86
N LEU A 118 -7.18 13.79 -15.86
CA LEU A 118 -8.30 13.01 -15.35
C LEU A 118 -8.81 13.62 -14.06
N GLN A 119 -10.12 13.64 -13.88
CA GLN A 119 -10.76 14.04 -12.64
C GLN A 119 -11.74 12.96 -12.21
N ILE A 120 -11.50 12.42 -11.02
CA ILE A 120 -12.33 11.40 -10.38
C ILE A 120 -12.95 12.04 -9.13
N LYS A 121 -14.27 11.93 -8.96
CA LYS A 121 -14.90 12.39 -7.72
C LYS A 121 -14.41 11.51 -6.57
N LYS A 122 -14.10 12.12 -5.42
CA LYS A 122 -13.79 11.35 -4.20
C LYS A 122 -15.00 10.50 -3.82
N ILE A 123 -14.78 9.20 -3.77
CA ILE A 123 -15.75 8.21 -3.33
C ILE A 123 -15.06 7.26 -2.37
N GLU A 124 -15.78 6.87 -1.33
CA GLU A 124 -15.24 5.98 -0.31
C GLU A 124 -14.87 4.63 -0.92
N GLY A 125 -13.64 4.18 -0.70
CA GLY A 125 -13.11 2.91 -1.23
C GLY A 125 -12.48 3.00 -2.61
N LEU A 126 -12.35 4.19 -3.20
CA LEU A 126 -11.48 4.44 -4.35
C LEU A 126 -10.23 5.18 -3.87
N LEU A 127 -9.07 4.59 -4.11
CA LEU A 127 -7.78 5.18 -3.78
C LEU A 127 -6.90 5.22 -5.02
N VAL A 128 -6.15 6.29 -5.21
CA VAL A 128 -5.18 6.44 -6.31
C VAL A 128 -3.81 6.68 -5.71
N ALA A 129 -2.81 5.90 -6.14
CA ALA A 129 -1.45 6.09 -5.63
C ALA A 129 -0.88 7.41 -6.14
N GLU A 130 -0.31 8.22 -5.24
CA GLU A 130 0.34 9.49 -5.58
C GLU A 130 1.69 9.32 -6.26
N LYS A 131 2.32 8.16 -6.05
CA LYS A 131 3.61 7.78 -6.58
C LYS A 131 3.68 6.26 -6.73
N VAL A 132 4.76 5.79 -7.35
CA VAL A 132 5.13 4.39 -7.28
C VAL A 132 5.71 4.07 -5.91
N TYR A 133 5.12 3.10 -5.22
CA TYR A 133 5.62 2.59 -3.95
C TYR A 133 6.56 1.43 -4.20
N VAL A 134 7.73 1.46 -3.57
CA VAL A 134 8.78 0.45 -3.73
C VAL A 134 8.71 -0.52 -2.56
N GLU A 135 9.06 -1.78 -2.78
CA GLU A 135 9.13 -2.77 -1.72
C GLU A 135 10.12 -2.31 -0.63
N PRO A 136 9.69 -2.21 0.64
CA PRO A 136 10.58 -1.88 1.73
C PRO A 136 11.67 -2.95 1.88
N LYS A 137 12.94 -2.56 1.69
CA LYS A 137 14.08 -3.44 1.93
C LYS A 137 14.46 -3.36 3.40
N ASN A 138 14.27 -4.45 4.14
CA ASN A 138 14.66 -4.57 5.55
C ASN A 138 16.17 -4.85 5.74
N ASP A 139 17.01 -4.52 4.76
CA ASP A 139 18.41 -4.93 4.76
C ASP A 139 19.34 -3.81 5.22
N ILE A 140 20.21 -4.11 6.19
CA ILE A 140 21.09 -3.16 6.89
C ILE A 140 22.10 -2.49 5.91
N ASN A 141 22.36 -3.11 4.77
CA ASN A 141 23.21 -2.58 3.71
C ASN A 141 22.56 -1.44 2.89
N SER A 142 21.31 -1.07 3.17
CA SER A 142 20.58 -0.02 2.44
C SER A 142 20.99 1.40 2.83
N LEU A 143 21.80 1.61 3.88
CA LEU A 143 22.23 2.94 4.34
C LEU A 143 23.15 3.70 3.36
N VAL A 144 23.69 3.03 2.34
CA VAL A 144 24.69 3.62 1.40
C VAL A 144 24.12 3.79 -0.02
N ASN A 145 22.91 3.30 -0.30
CA ASN A 145 22.33 3.45 -1.63
C ASN A 145 21.62 4.78 -1.74
N ALA A 146 22.32 5.80 -2.26
CA ALA A 146 21.67 6.97 -2.82
C ALA A 146 20.55 6.49 -3.77
N HIS A 147 19.30 6.73 -3.39
CA HIS A 147 18.15 6.23 -4.11
C HIS A 147 18.04 6.96 -5.44
N VAL A 148 18.71 6.44 -6.47
CA VAL A 148 18.54 6.91 -7.85
C VAL A 148 17.07 6.71 -8.19
N PRO A 149 16.32 7.78 -8.54
CA PRO A 149 14.90 7.63 -8.84
C PRO A 149 14.75 6.68 -10.03
N SER A 150 13.85 5.70 -9.91
CA SER A 150 13.58 4.77 -10.99
C SER A 150 12.92 5.48 -12.17
N TYR A 151 13.00 4.90 -13.37
CA TYR A 151 12.25 5.40 -14.52
C TYR A 151 10.77 5.56 -14.19
N GLU A 152 10.20 4.59 -13.46
CA GLU A 152 8.81 4.63 -13.05
C GLU A 152 8.51 5.80 -12.11
N SER A 153 9.36 6.09 -11.13
CA SER A 153 9.11 7.20 -10.21
C SER A 153 9.27 8.57 -10.88
N MET A 154 10.18 8.69 -11.84
CA MET A 154 10.38 9.94 -12.59
C MET A 154 9.28 10.22 -13.62
N ASN A 155 8.62 9.18 -14.13
CA ASN A 155 7.63 9.29 -15.20
C ASN A 155 6.21 8.89 -14.75
N TYR A 156 5.99 8.78 -13.44
CA TYR A 156 4.67 8.55 -12.88
C TYR A 156 3.81 9.81 -13.05
N PRO A 157 2.52 9.68 -13.39
CA PRO A 157 1.63 10.82 -13.50
C PRO A 157 1.53 11.60 -12.20
N GLU A 158 1.33 12.90 -12.30
CA GLU A 158 1.08 13.75 -11.14
C GLU A 158 -0.33 13.47 -10.62
N VAL A 159 -0.47 13.14 -9.34
CA VAL A 159 -1.76 12.82 -8.71
C VAL A 159 -1.95 13.74 -7.51
N ASN A 160 -3.02 14.53 -7.55
CA ASN A 160 -3.34 15.52 -6.53
C ASN A 160 -4.73 15.25 -5.93
N TYR A 161 -4.80 15.23 -4.61
CA TYR A 161 -6.05 15.13 -3.87
C TYR A 161 -6.57 16.55 -3.53
N THR A 162 -7.71 16.93 -4.10
CA THR A 162 -8.43 18.16 -3.71
C THR A 162 -9.52 17.83 -2.68
N GLU A 163 -10.25 18.81 -2.15
CA GLU A 163 -11.33 18.54 -1.17
C GLU A 163 -12.39 17.55 -1.69
N SER A 164 -12.75 17.63 -2.97
CA SER A 164 -13.87 16.89 -3.55
C SER A 164 -13.49 15.92 -4.68
N SER A 165 -12.26 15.96 -5.17
CA SER A 165 -11.82 15.14 -6.31
C SER A 165 -10.36 14.71 -6.20
N ILE A 166 -10.01 13.74 -7.03
CA ILE A 166 -8.65 13.32 -7.32
C ILE A 166 -8.37 13.76 -8.76
N VAL A 167 -7.29 14.53 -8.94
CA VAL A 167 -6.87 15.06 -10.25
C VAL A 167 -5.57 14.37 -10.63
N ILE A 168 -5.52 13.82 -11.84
CA ILE A 168 -4.36 13.13 -12.38
C ILE A 168 -3.92 13.88 -13.64
N TYR A 169 -2.65 14.22 -13.76
CA TYR A 169 -2.12 15.00 -14.87
C TYR A 169 -0.86 14.36 -15.48
N GLN A 170 -0.75 14.42 -16.80
CA GLN A 170 0.45 13.97 -17.52
C GLN A 170 0.62 14.75 -18.83
N THR A 171 1.84 15.23 -19.09
CA THR A 171 2.25 15.68 -20.42
C THR A 171 2.56 14.48 -21.31
N ILE A 172 1.98 14.47 -22.51
CA ILE A 172 2.07 13.38 -23.48
C ILE A 172 3.05 13.74 -24.61
N GLY A 173 3.01 14.99 -25.09
CA GLY A 173 3.69 15.43 -26.31
C GLY A 173 2.77 15.30 -27.54
N ASP A 174 3.35 15.08 -28.72
CA ASP A 174 2.57 15.11 -29.96
C ASP A 174 1.73 13.83 -30.18
N VAL A 175 0.42 14.01 -30.39
CA VAL A 175 -0.52 12.94 -30.73
C VAL A 175 -0.67 12.87 -32.25
N LYS A 176 0.02 11.90 -32.87
CA LYS A 176 -0.06 11.68 -34.31
C LYS A 176 -1.44 11.19 -34.74
N HIS A 177 -1.84 11.55 -35.96
CA HIS A 177 -3.09 11.04 -36.53
C HIS A 177 -3.04 9.51 -36.70
N ARG A 178 -4.15 8.83 -36.43
CA ARG A 178 -4.36 7.40 -36.70
C ARG A 178 -3.39 6.43 -36.03
N LEU A 179 -2.59 6.91 -35.08
CA LEU A 179 -1.67 6.08 -34.30
C LEU A 179 -2.08 6.15 -32.84
N PRO A 180 -2.55 5.03 -32.23
CA PRO A 180 -2.89 5.04 -30.82
C PRO A 180 -1.64 5.23 -29.97
N ILE A 181 -1.77 6.03 -28.92
CA ILE A 181 -0.71 6.23 -27.93
C ILE A 181 -1.26 6.05 -26.52
N ASN A 182 -0.40 5.71 -25.56
CA ASN A 182 -0.76 5.71 -24.15
C ASN A 182 -0.62 7.11 -23.58
N ALA A 183 -1.66 7.53 -22.85
CA ALA A 183 -1.71 8.78 -22.10
C ALA A 183 -0.62 8.84 -21.02
N PHE A 184 -0.38 7.72 -20.32
CA PHE A 184 0.59 7.65 -19.24
C PHE A 184 1.81 6.83 -19.63
N LYS A 185 3.01 7.36 -19.34
CA LYS A 185 4.27 6.62 -19.48
C LYS A 185 4.33 5.46 -18.49
N VAL A 186 3.82 5.68 -17.28
CA VAL A 186 3.66 4.67 -16.23
C VAL A 186 2.17 4.58 -15.88
N PRO A 187 1.55 3.39 -15.95
CA PRO A 187 0.13 3.23 -15.61
C PRO A 187 -0.21 3.73 -14.21
N ILE A 188 -1.37 4.37 -14.08
CA ILE A 188 -1.89 4.83 -12.78
C ILE A 188 -2.32 3.63 -11.94
N ARG A 189 -2.01 3.68 -10.65
CA ARG A 189 -2.38 2.64 -9.68
C ARG A 189 -3.67 3.07 -8.99
N ILE A 190 -4.77 2.40 -9.33
CA ILE A 190 -6.08 2.64 -8.70
C ILE A 190 -6.48 1.39 -7.91
N VAL A 191 -6.79 1.59 -6.64
CA VAL A 191 -7.36 0.56 -5.78
C VAL A 191 -8.86 0.76 -5.68
N PHE A 192 -9.61 -0.30 -5.93
CA PHE A 192 -11.06 -0.35 -5.71
C PHE A 192 -11.34 -1.34 -4.60
N LEU A 193 -11.86 -0.86 -3.47
CA LEU A 193 -12.28 -1.73 -2.36
C LEU A 193 -13.61 -2.42 -2.69
N ASP A 194 -13.85 -3.57 -2.05
CA ASP A 194 -15.03 -4.42 -2.29
C ASP A 194 -16.37 -3.67 -2.18
N GLN A 195 -16.45 -2.64 -1.33
CA GLN A 195 -17.63 -1.79 -1.17
C GLN A 195 -18.03 -1.00 -2.42
N LEU A 196 -17.16 -0.96 -3.44
CA LEU A 196 -17.46 -0.38 -4.75
C LEU A 196 -17.94 -1.42 -5.77
N ALA A 197 -17.99 -2.71 -5.42
CA ALA A 197 -18.51 -3.74 -6.32
C ALA A 197 -19.95 -3.45 -6.76
N GLY A 198 -20.22 -3.61 -8.05
CA GLY A 198 -21.49 -3.28 -8.69
C GLY A 198 -21.65 -1.80 -9.04
N LYS A 199 -20.76 -0.90 -8.59
CA LYS A 199 -20.83 0.54 -8.89
C LYS A 199 -20.12 0.87 -10.19
N VAL A 200 -20.48 2.02 -10.75
CA VAL A 200 -19.81 2.64 -11.90
C VAL A 200 -19.05 3.87 -11.41
N VAL A 201 -17.77 3.93 -11.73
CA VAL A 201 -16.92 5.08 -11.46
C VAL A 201 -16.80 5.89 -12.75
N GLU A 202 -17.16 7.17 -12.69
CA GLU A 202 -16.97 8.10 -13.80
C GLU A 202 -15.65 8.85 -13.64
N ILE A 203 -14.89 8.91 -14.73
CA ILE A 203 -13.61 9.61 -14.84
C ILE A 203 -13.77 10.66 -15.93
N LYS A 204 -13.79 11.94 -15.54
CA LYS A 204 -13.82 13.05 -16.50
C LYS A 204 -12.42 13.23 -17.06
N CYS A 205 -12.29 13.18 -18.36
CA CYS A 205 -11.03 13.29 -19.08
C CYS A 205 -11.03 14.61 -19.85
N LYS A 206 -9.93 15.36 -19.75
CA LYS A 206 -9.68 16.55 -20.55
C LYS A 206 -8.36 16.37 -21.29
N LEU A 207 -8.40 16.47 -22.61
CA LEU A 207 -7.21 16.49 -23.46
C LEU A 207 -6.95 17.93 -23.91
N PHE A 208 -5.78 18.44 -23.59
CA PHE A 208 -5.28 19.73 -24.02
C PHE A 208 -4.29 19.53 -25.16
N GLY A 209 -4.12 20.56 -25.98
CA GLY A 209 -3.15 20.59 -27.06
C GLY A 209 -3.03 22.01 -27.59
N LYS A 210 -1.85 22.37 -28.05
CA LYS A 210 -1.52 23.74 -28.48
C LYS A 210 -2.41 24.22 -29.62
N ASN A 211 -2.78 23.33 -30.52
CA ASN A 211 -3.62 23.61 -31.68
C ASN A 211 -5.11 23.27 -31.47
N LEU A 212 -5.53 23.00 -30.23
CA LEU A 212 -6.94 22.85 -29.86
C LEU A 212 -7.47 24.19 -29.33
N ILE A 213 -8.56 24.69 -29.91
CA ILE A 213 -9.20 25.93 -29.46
C ILE A 213 -9.74 25.76 -28.04
N GLU A 214 -10.36 24.61 -27.77
CA GLU A 214 -10.83 24.20 -26.46
C GLU A 214 -10.35 22.78 -26.14
N PRO A 215 -10.17 22.43 -24.86
CA PRO A 215 -9.84 21.06 -24.48
C PRO A 215 -10.94 20.10 -24.91
N LEU A 216 -10.56 18.93 -25.41
CA LEU A 216 -11.53 17.85 -25.69
C LEU A 216 -11.94 17.21 -24.36
N ASN A 217 -13.24 17.07 -24.14
CA ASN A 217 -13.79 16.55 -22.89
C ASN A 217 -14.48 15.22 -23.13
N GLU A 218 -14.10 14.20 -22.37
CA GLU A 218 -14.67 12.85 -22.45
C GLU A 218 -15.00 12.32 -21.05
N ILE A 219 -15.89 11.33 -20.96
CA ILE A 219 -16.19 10.64 -19.70
C ILE A 219 -15.96 9.15 -19.88
N LEU A 220 -14.94 8.63 -19.20
CA LEU A 220 -14.71 7.20 -19.10
C LEU A 220 -15.50 6.63 -17.93
N ARG A 221 -16.09 5.45 -18.12
CA ARG A 221 -16.88 4.76 -17.10
C ARG A 221 -16.29 3.39 -16.82
N ILE A 222 -15.89 3.15 -15.57
CA ILE A 222 -15.39 1.86 -15.10
C ILE A 222 -16.50 1.18 -14.30
N LYS A 223 -17.01 0.06 -14.80
CA LYS A 223 -17.94 -0.79 -14.05
C LYS A 223 -17.15 -1.79 -13.21
N LEU A 224 -17.34 -1.74 -11.90
CA LEU A 224 -16.70 -2.66 -10.98
C LEU A 224 -17.57 -3.90 -10.82
N ILE A 225 -17.04 -5.05 -11.18
CA ILE A 225 -17.72 -6.34 -11.04
C ILE A 225 -17.20 -7.04 -9.80
N SER A 226 -18.08 -7.72 -9.06
CA SER A 226 -17.64 -8.55 -7.93
C SER A 226 -16.68 -9.63 -8.42
N PRO A 227 -15.59 -9.92 -7.69
CA PRO A 227 -14.73 -11.03 -8.04
C PRO A 227 -15.56 -12.31 -8.06
N ILE A 228 -15.47 -13.06 -9.17
CA ILE A 228 -16.08 -14.37 -9.28
C ILE A 228 -15.43 -15.23 -8.20
N LYS A 229 -16.19 -15.64 -7.19
CA LYS A 229 -15.71 -16.63 -6.22
C LYS A 229 -15.54 -17.93 -7.00
N SER A 230 -14.29 -18.28 -7.30
CA SER A 230 -13.93 -19.62 -7.72
C SER A 230 -14.44 -20.57 -6.64
N GLN A 231 -15.38 -21.46 -7.02
CA GLN A 231 -15.88 -22.54 -6.15
C GLN A 231 -14.78 -23.57 -5.90
#